data_AF-A0A847BPX1-F1
#
_entry.id   AF-A0A847BPX1-F1
#
_cell.length_a   1.000
_cell.length_b   1.000
_cell.length_c   1.000
_cell.angle_alpha   90.00
_cell.angle_beta   90.00
_cell.angle_gamma   90.00
#
_symmetry.space_group_name_H-M   'P 1'
#
loop_
_entity.id
_entity.type
_entity.pdbx_description
1 polymer ?
#
loop_
_entity_poly.entity_id
_entity_poly.type
_entity_poly.pdbx_seq_one_letter_code
_entity_poly.pdbx_strand_id
1 'polypeptide(L)'
;MDSKQNEVKILIQQWLNSQEGESNTLIPQIWQALAEITAESEALLPSLTNISAEEVQLFVKDDETGRSFHRLIPLDYLETSNGITLSGETYAAQPSQIVFLTEFALGKILELQGQEDGHNHDHHHHD
;
A
#
# COMPACT_ATOMS: atom_id res chain seq x y z
N MET A 1 16.13 -11.58 -19.11
CA MET A 1 14.82 -10.92 -19.32
C MET A 1 14.03 -11.78 -20.30
N ASP A 2 12.77 -12.06 -20.00
CA ASP A 2 11.85 -12.82 -20.86
C ASP A 2 11.58 -12.05 -22.17
N SER A 3 11.47 -12.74 -23.31
CA SER A 3 11.21 -12.15 -24.63
C SER A 3 9.97 -11.23 -24.61
N LYS A 4 8.92 -11.64 -23.90
CA LYS A 4 7.66 -10.88 -23.80
C LYS A 4 7.81 -9.56 -23.04
N GLN A 5 8.61 -9.56 -21.96
CA GLN A 5 8.89 -8.34 -21.20
C GLN A 5 9.62 -7.30 -22.06
N ASN A 6 10.51 -7.77 -22.94
CA ASN A 6 11.25 -6.89 -23.84
C ASN A 6 10.34 -6.30 -24.93
N GLU A 7 9.39 -7.06 -25.46
CA GLU A 7 8.39 -6.56 -26.41
C GLU A 7 7.53 -5.44 -25.81
N VAL A 8 6.99 -5.66 -24.60
CA VAL A 8 6.19 -4.64 -23.89
C VAL A 8 7.02 -3.38 -23.63
N LYS A 9 8.27 -3.53 -23.20
CA LYS A 9 9.19 -2.40 -22.99
C LYS A 9 9.37 -1.58 -24.27
N ILE A 10 9.60 -2.24 -25.41
CA ILE A 10 9.79 -1.56 -26.70
C ILE A 10 8.53 -0.77 -27.09
N LEU A 11 7.34 -1.38 -26.94
CA LEU A 11 6.07 -0.73 -27.24
C LEU A 11 5.86 0.52 -26.39
N ILE A 12 6.09 0.44 -25.08
CA ILE A 12 5.96 1.58 -24.17
C ILE A 12 6.96 2.68 -24.53
N GLN A 13 8.21 2.32 -24.83
CA GLN A 13 9.24 3.29 -25.23
C GLN A 13 8.91 4.00 -26.54
N GLN A 14 8.41 3.27 -27.54
CA GLN A 14 7.95 3.85 -28.80
C GLN A 14 6.78 4.80 -28.58
N TRP A 15 5.80 4.40 -27.78
CA TRP A 15 4.67 5.26 -27.43
C TRP A 15 5.13 6.54 -26.74
N LEU A 16 5.99 6.45 -25.73
CA LEU A 16 6.55 7.62 -25.02
C LEU A 16 7.29 8.57 -25.97
N ASN A 17 8.10 8.02 -26.89
CA ASN A 17 8.85 8.83 -27.85
C ASN A 17 7.96 9.48 -28.92
N SER A 18 6.73 8.98 -29.11
CA SER A 18 5.76 9.52 -30.07
C SER A 18 4.91 10.67 -29.52
N GLN A 19 4.94 10.90 -28.20
CA GLN A 19 4.21 11.98 -27.56
C GLN A 19 5.08 13.25 -27.53
N GLU A 20 4.64 14.33 -28.19
CA GLU A 20 5.23 15.67 -28.05
C GLU A 20 4.76 16.29 -26.72
N GLY A 21 5.35 15.86 -25.60
CA GLY A 21 4.99 16.35 -24.28
C GLY A 21 6.03 15.99 -23.21
N GLU A 22 6.08 16.77 -22.13
CA GLU A 22 7.02 16.54 -21.04
C GLU A 22 6.83 15.13 -20.44
N SER A 23 7.83 14.27 -20.64
CA SER A 23 7.91 12.88 -20.18
C SER A 23 7.47 12.68 -18.71
N ASN A 24 7.60 13.72 -17.89
CA ASN A 24 7.20 13.77 -16.48
C ASN A 24 5.70 13.52 -16.23
N THR A 25 4.83 13.70 -17.24
CA THR A 25 3.37 13.48 -17.07
C THR A 25 2.90 12.10 -17.54
N LEU A 26 3.65 11.45 -18.44
CA LEU A 26 3.25 10.19 -19.08
C LEU A 26 3.58 8.96 -18.24
N ILE A 27 4.72 8.97 -17.54
CA ILE A 27 5.12 7.85 -16.67
C ILE A 27 4.09 7.60 -15.55
N PRO A 28 3.58 8.63 -14.84
CA PRO A 28 2.50 8.43 -13.86
C PRO A 28 1.22 7.83 -14.46
N GLN A 29 0.85 8.21 -15.70
CA GLN A 29 -0.34 7.68 -16.37
C GLN A 29 -0.18 6.19 -16.73
N ILE A 30 1.00 5.79 -17.21
CA ILE A 30 1.31 4.37 -17.47
C ILE A 30 1.20 3.58 -16.16
N TRP A 31 1.74 4.11 -15.06
CA TRP A 31 1.66 3.45 -13.77
C TRP A 31 0.20 3.27 -13.31
N GLN A 32 -0.61 4.31 -13.46
CA GLN A 32 -2.04 4.25 -13.14
C GLN A 32 -2.77 3.17 -13.96
N ALA A 33 -2.52 3.09 -15.26
CA ALA A 33 -3.11 2.07 -16.11
C ALA A 33 -2.69 0.64 -15.70
N LEU A 34 -1.42 0.44 -15.33
CA LEU A 34 -0.95 -0.85 -14.82
C LEU A 34 -1.58 -1.22 -13.47
N ALA A 35 -1.79 -0.23 -12.59
CA ALA A 35 -2.47 -0.44 -11.32
C ALA A 35 -3.93 -0.85 -11.52
N GLU A 36 -4.64 -0.22 -12.47
CA GLU A 36 -6.01 -0.58 -12.86
C GLU A 36 -6.10 -2.01 -13.40
N ILE A 37 -5.24 -2.38 -14.35
CA ILE A 37 -5.17 -3.76 -14.88
C ILE A 37 -4.91 -4.78 -13.76
N THR A 38 -4.04 -4.43 -12.81
CA THR A 38 -3.71 -5.29 -11.67
C THR A 38 -4.93 -5.47 -10.76
N ALA A 39 -5.63 -4.37 -10.44
CA ALA A 39 -6.84 -4.40 -9.62
C ALA A 39 -7.97 -5.19 -10.28
N GLU A 40 -8.16 -5.03 -11.59
CA GLU A 40 -9.12 -5.80 -12.38
C GLU A 40 -8.79 -7.30 -12.35
N SER A 41 -7.52 -7.67 -12.49
CA SER A 41 -7.08 -9.05 -12.41
C SER A 41 -7.30 -9.65 -11.01
N GLU A 42 -7.02 -8.89 -9.95
CA GLU A 42 -7.20 -9.34 -8.57
C GLU A 42 -8.69 -9.54 -8.23
N ALA A 43 -9.58 -8.67 -8.74
CA ALA A 43 -11.01 -8.78 -8.52
C ALA A 43 -11.65 -10.08 -9.05
N LEU A 44 -10.95 -10.78 -9.95
CA LEU A 44 -11.37 -12.08 -10.49
C LEU A 44 -10.93 -13.27 -9.63
N LEU A 45 -10.07 -13.04 -8.62
CA LEU A 45 -9.55 -14.07 -7.73
C LEU A 45 -10.45 -14.25 -6.49
N PRO A 46 -10.35 -15.39 -5.79
CA PRO A 46 -11.03 -15.59 -4.52
C PRO A 46 -10.58 -14.56 -3.47
N SER A 47 -11.48 -14.18 -2.57
CA SER A 47 -11.17 -13.19 -1.53
C SER A 47 -10.01 -13.65 -0.64
N LEU A 48 -9.00 -12.79 -0.51
CA LEU A 48 -7.90 -12.96 0.43
C LEU A 48 -8.29 -12.47 1.83
N THR A 49 -7.74 -13.12 2.86
CA THR A 49 -7.92 -12.70 4.26
C THR A 49 -6.70 -11.98 4.85
N ASN A 50 -5.53 -12.16 4.23
CA ASN A 50 -4.30 -11.48 4.56
C ASN A 50 -3.39 -11.40 3.33
N ILE A 51 -2.49 -10.42 3.31
CA ILE A 51 -1.41 -10.28 2.33
C ILE A 51 -0.10 -10.27 3.11
N SER A 52 0.91 -11.00 2.62
CA SER A 52 2.25 -10.99 3.22
C SER A 52 3.34 -10.98 2.14
N ALA A 53 4.43 -10.28 2.41
CA ALA A 53 5.61 -10.21 1.55
C ALA A 53 6.86 -9.85 2.36
N GLU A 54 8.03 -10.32 1.95
CA GLU A 54 9.35 -9.94 2.54
C GLU A 54 9.99 -8.75 1.80
N GLU A 55 9.36 -8.33 0.70
CA GLU A 55 9.83 -7.28 -0.18
C GLU A 55 8.65 -6.52 -0.78
N VAL A 56 8.79 -5.20 -0.86
CA VAL A 56 7.77 -4.33 -1.47
C VAL A 56 8.36 -3.53 -2.63
N GLN A 57 7.52 -3.30 -3.63
CA GLN A 57 7.82 -2.41 -4.74
C GLN A 57 7.15 -1.06 -4.50
N LEU A 58 7.94 0.01 -4.44
CA LEU A 58 7.45 1.36 -4.27
C LEU A 58 7.68 2.20 -5.53
N PHE A 59 6.64 2.91 -5.92
CA PHE A 59 6.69 3.94 -6.94
C PHE A 59 6.51 5.28 -6.25
N VAL A 60 7.58 6.06 -6.18
CA VAL A 60 7.65 7.32 -5.45
C VAL A 60 7.71 8.47 -6.44
N LYS A 61 6.78 9.41 -6.33
CA LYS A 61 6.84 10.70 -7.02
C LYS A 61 7.36 11.74 -6.04
N ASP A 62 8.43 12.42 -6.40
CA ASP A 62 8.92 13.57 -5.66
C ASP A 62 8.13 14.81 -6.05
N ASP A 63 7.50 15.48 -5.08
CA ASP A 63 6.60 16.61 -5.35
C ASP A 63 7.37 17.88 -5.74
N GLU A 64 8.61 18.05 -5.25
CA GLU A 64 9.43 19.22 -5.54
C GLU A 64 9.96 19.18 -6.98
N THR A 65 10.51 18.06 -7.42
CA THR A 65 11.12 17.92 -8.76
C THR A 65 10.20 17.29 -9.80
N GLY A 66 9.06 16.72 -9.38
CA GLY A 66 8.14 15.98 -10.24
C GLY A 66 8.69 14.64 -10.77
N ARG A 67 9.85 14.19 -10.29
CA ARG A 67 10.51 12.96 -10.76
C ARG A 67 9.89 11.73 -10.12
N SER A 68 9.75 10.67 -10.90
CA SER A 68 9.27 9.37 -10.42
C SER A 68 10.40 8.36 -10.29
N PHE A 69 10.35 7.56 -9.24
CA PHE A 69 11.34 6.55 -8.89
C PHE A 69 10.66 5.21 -8.61
N HIS A 70 11.26 4.13 -9.10
CA HIS A 70 10.93 2.78 -8.66
C HIS A 70 11.99 2.31 -7.65
N ARG A 71 11.54 1.70 -6.56
CA ARG A 71 12.38 1.15 -5.50
C ARG A 71 11.87 -0.23 -5.12
N LEU A 72 12.82 -1.13 -4.91
CA LEU A 72 12.60 -2.43 -4.31
C LEU A 72 13.17 -2.36 -2.91
N ILE A 73 12.32 -2.53 -1.90
CA ILE A 73 12.73 -2.40 -0.50
C ILE A 73 12.53 -3.75 0.22
N PRO A 74 13.59 -4.33 0.81
CA PRO A 74 13.45 -5.47 1.70
C PRO A 74 12.78 -4.98 2.99
N LEU A 75 11.55 -5.42 3.20
CA LEU A 75 10.66 -4.99 4.28
C LEU A 75 9.55 -6.02 4.41
N ASP A 76 9.36 -6.55 5.61
CA ASP A 76 8.28 -7.49 5.89
C ASP A 76 6.95 -6.72 5.93
N TYR A 77 6.11 -6.96 4.94
CA TYR A 77 4.76 -6.46 4.83
C TYR A 77 3.77 -7.50 5.32
N LEU A 78 2.86 -7.10 6.20
CA LEU A 78 1.70 -7.89 6.60
C LEU A 78 0.46 -7.02 6.62
N GLU A 79 -0.56 -7.39 5.84
CA GLU A 79 -1.88 -6.77 5.86
C GLU A 79 -2.93 -7.78 6.27
N THR A 80 -3.80 -7.36 7.19
CA THR A 80 -4.95 -8.11 7.69
C THR A 80 -6.14 -7.18 7.83
N SER A 81 -7.29 -7.70 8.25
CA SER A 81 -8.46 -6.88 8.62
C SER A 81 -8.21 -5.87 9.75
N ASN A 82 -7.16 -6.07 10.55
CA ASN A 82 -6.78 -5.14 11.62
C ASN A 82 -5.88 -3.99 11.14
N GLY A 83 -5.35 -4.07 9.91
CA GLY A 83 -4.50 -3.07 9.31
C GLY A 83 -3.19 -3.63 8.76
N ILE A 84 -2.21 -2.74 8.60
CA ILE A 84 -0.93 -3.00 7.94
C ILE A 84 0.21 -2.90 8.94
N THR A 85 1.11 -3.88 8.92
CA THR A 85 2.38 -3.86 9.65
C THR A 85 3.53 -3.91 8.66
N LEU A 86 4.46 -2.97 8.80
CA LEU A 86 5.71 -2.91 8.08
C LEU A 86 6.84 -3.18 9.07
N SER A 87 7.61 -4.25 8.88
CA SER A 87 8.70 -4.64 9.79
C SER A 87 10.05 -4.66 9.07
N GLY A 88 11.09 -4.28 9.81
CA GLY A 88 12.47 -4.37 9.35
C GLY A 88 13.43 -4.11 10.50
N GLU A 89 14.63 -3.67 10.18
CA GLU A 89 15.66 -3.36 11.17
C GLU A 89 16.11 -1.89 11.06
N THR A 90 16.40 -1.30 12.21
CA THR A 90 17.09 -0.01 12.28
C THR A 90 18.56 -0.18 11.91
N TYR A 91 19.27 0.94 11.70
CA TYR A 91 20.72 0.93 11.48
C TYR A 91 21.52 0.21 12.59
N ALA A 92 21.00 0.16 13.81
CA ALA A 92 21.61 -0.56 14.93
C ALA A 92 21.23 -2.05 14.99
N ALA A 93 20.70 -2.62 13.90
CA ALA A 93 20.20 -3.99 13.80
C ALA A 93 19.14 -4.33 14.87
N GLN A 94 18.35 -3.33 15.27
CA GLN A 94 17.22 -3.54 16.17
C GLN A 94 15.94 -3.69 15.35
N PRO A 95 15.09 -4.69 15.64
CA PRO A 95 13.77 -4.80 15.02
C PRO A 95 12.96 -3.52 15.19
N SER A 96 12.29 -3.11 14.13
CA SER A 96 11.49 -1.89 14.06
C SER A 96 10.21 -2.17 13.28
N GLN A 97 9.09 -1.59 13.71
CA GLN A 97 7.80 -1.74 13.06
C GLN A 97 7.08 -0.40 12.93
N ILE A 98 6.39 -0.23 11.80
CA ILE A 98 5.37 0.81 11.60
C ILE A 98 4.03 0.08 11.43
N VAL A 99 3.06 0.43 12.28
CA VAL A 99 1.74 -0.22 12.30
C VAL A 99 0.67 0.82 11.98
N PHE A 100 -0.11 0.55 10.95
CA PHE A 100 -1.33 1.29 10.60
C PHE A 100 -2.51 0.44 11.03
N LEU A 101 -3.34 0.98 11.93
CA LEU A 101 -4.50 0.27 12.48
C LEU A 101 -5.77 0.71 11.76
N THR A 102 -6.68 -0.23 11.51
CA THR A 102 -8.05 0.10 11.13
C THR A 102 -8.80 0.67 12.33
N GLU A 103 -9.88 1.41 12.07
CA GLU A 103 -10.76 1.93 13.13
C GLU A 103 -11.26 0.82 14.05
N PHE A 104 -11.59 -0.35 13.48
CA PHE A 104 -12.00 -1.52 14.24
C PHE A 104 -10.92 -2.05 15.19
N ALA A 105 -9.68 -2.16 14.71
CA ALA A 105 -8.56 -2.59 15.54
C ALA A 105 -8.25 -1.58 16.65
N LEU A 106 -8.34 -0.29 16.33
CA LEU A 106 -8.16 0.78 17.31
C LEU A 106 -9.25 0.73 18.39
N GLY A 107 -10.52 0.58 18.02
CA GLY A 107 -11.63 0.45 18.97
C GLY A 107 -11.42 -0.69 19.96
N LYS A 108 -11.00 -1.87 19.48
CA LYS A 108 -10.65 -3.00 20.35
C LYS A 108 -9.53 -2.70 21.34
N ILE A 109 -8.51 -1.95 20.92
CA ILE A 109 -7.41 -1.58 21.82
C ILE A 109 -7.90 -0.64 22.92
N LEU A 110 -8.75 0.34 22.56
CA LEU A 110 -9.33 1.29 23.52
C LEU A 110 -10.25 0.60 24.53
N GLU A 111 -11.09 -0.32 24.07
CA GLU A 111 -11.93 -1.17 24.94
C GLU A 111 -11.07 -1.97 25.94
N LEU A 112 -9.99 -2.61 25.48
CA LEU A 112 -9.06 -3.36 26.34
C LEU A 112 -8.32 -2.49 27.35
N GLN A 113 -8.11 -1.21 27.03
CA GLN A 113 -7.50 -0.23 27.93
C GLN A 113 -8.49 0.36 28.95
N GLY A 114 -9.76 -0.06 28.91
CA GLY A 114 -10.80 0.43 29.81
C GLY A 114 -11.26 1.85 29.49
N GLN A 115 -10.95 2.35 28.29
CA GLN A 115 -11.63 3.53 27.75
C GLN A 115 -12.96 3.07 27.17
N GLU A 116 -13.94 2.91 28.06
CA GLU A 116 -15.34 2.93 27.63
C GLU A 116 -15.61 4.33 27.09
N ASP A 117 -15.90 4.43 25.78
CA ASP A 117 -16.61 5.59 25.25
C ASP A 117 -17.75 5.87 26.20
N GLY A 118 -17.84 7.12 26.69
CA GLY A 118 -18.74 7.56 27.75
C GLY A 118 -20.22 7.44 27.41
N HIS A 119 -20.70 6.22 27.15
CA HIS A 119 -22.08 5.84 27.15
C HIS A 119 -22.53 5.87 28.60
N ASN A 120 -23.02 7.05 28.96
CA ASN A 120 -23.79 7.34 30.16
C ASN A 120 -24.83 6.23 30.34
N HIS A 121 -24.50 5.24 31.19
CA HIS A 121 -25.40 4.20 31.62
C HIS A 121 -26.41 4.87 32.56
N ASP A 122 -27.48 5.42 31.99
CA ASP A 122 -28.63 5.90 32.75
C ASP A 122 -29.27 4.68 33.43
N HIS A 123 -28.80 4.40 34.65
CA HIS A 123 -29.47 3.51 35.58
C HIS A 123 -30.79 4.16 36.01
N HIS A 124 -31.85 3.88 35.25
CA HIS A 124 -33.22 4.04 35.76
C HIS A 124 -33.45 2.99 36.85
N HIS A 125 -33.28 3.43 38.10
CA HIS A 125 -33.87 2.77 39.26
C HIS A 125 -35.40 2.89 39.16
N HIS A 126 -36.06 1.76 38.91
CA HIS A 126 -37.50 1.62 39.16
C HIS A 126 -37.67 1.16 40.61
N ASP A 127 -38.22 2.05 41.44
CA ASP A 127 -38.90 1.69 42.70
C ASP A 127 -40.33 1.18 42.41
#